data_AF-A0AA39FZR1-F1
#
_entry.id   AF-A0AA39FZR1-F1
#
_cell.length_a   1.000
_cell.length_b   1.000
_cell.length_c   1.000
_cell.angle_alpha   90.00
_cell.angle_beta   90.00
_cell.angle_gamma   90.00
#
_symmetry.space_group_name_H-M   'P 1'
#
loop_
_entity.id
_entity.type
_entity.pdbx_description
1 polymer ?
#
loop_
_entity_poly.entity_id
_entity_poly.type
_entity_poly.pdbx_seq_one_letter_code
_entity_poly.pdbx_strand_id
1 'polypeptide(L)'
;MTAKQLEQETGCKIMVRGKGSMRDKKKEEQNRGKPNWEHLTDELHVLLTVEDTENRATLKLARAVEEVKKLLVPVQADGEDELKKRQLMELAIINGTYRDSNTKVAAAAGTI
;
A
#
# COMPACT_ATOMS: atom_id res chain seq x y z
N MET A 1 -8.56 2.96 3.09
CA MET A 1 -7.77 3.73 2.11
C MET A 1 -6.82 2.82 1.38
N THR A 2 -7.03 2.64 0.09
CA THR A 2 -6.09 1.98 -0.83
C THR A 2 -5.32 3.05 -1.61
N ALA A 3 -4.14 2.73 -2.14
CA ALA A 3 -3.36 3.66 -2.98
C ALA A 3 -4.23 4.26 -4.11
N LYS A 4 -5.11 3.46 -4.71
CA LYS A 4 -6.03 3.87 -5.77
C LYS A 4 -7.11 4.86 -5.31
N GLN A 5 -7.60 4.73 -4.07
CA GLN A 5 -8.50 5.73 -3.48
C GLN A 5 -7.76 7.05 -3.25
N LEU A 6 -6.55 6.97 -2.70
CA LEU A 6 -5.74 8.16 -2.45
C LEU A 6 -5.40 8.89 -3.77
N GLU A 7 -5.13 8.16 -4.85
CA GLU A 7 -4.95 8.72 -6.19
C GLU A 7 -6.23 9.42 -6.71
N GLN A 8 -7.41 8.82 -6.51
CA GLN A 8 -8.68 9.42 -6.93
C GLN A 8 -9.05 10.68 -6.12
N GLU A 9 -8.82 10.67 -4.81
CA GLU A 9 -9.17 11.79 -3.93
C GLU A 9 -8.22 12.98 -4.10
N THR A 10 -6.93 12.71 -4.25
CA THR A 10 -5.92 13.77 -4.41
C THR A 10 -5.80 14.23 -5.87
N GLY A 11 -6.19 13.38 -6.83
CA GLY A 11 -5.93 13.61 -8.25
C GLY A 11 -4.43 13.57 -8.59
N CYS A 12 -3.62 12.96 -7.72
CA CYS A 12 -2.21 12.72 -7.93
C CYS A 12 -1.99 11.24 -8.25
N LYS A 13 -0.98 10.95 -9.07
CA LYS A 13 -0.48 9.60 -9.32
C LYS A 13 0.57 9.24 -8.28
N ILE A 14 0.42 8.08 -7.65
CA ILE A 14 1.26 7.65 -6.52
C ILE A 14 1.98 6.37 -6.92
N MET A 15 3.31 6.44 -7.00
CA MET A 15 4.15 5.31 -7.42
C MET A 15 5.17 4.99 -6.34
N VAL A 16 5.22 3.74 -5.88
CA VAL A 16 6.31 3.24 -5.03
C VAL A 16 7.47 2.84 -5.93
N ARG A 17 8.64 3.45 -5.70
CA ARG A 17 9.88 3.26 -6.46
C ARG A 17 11.05 3.10 -5.48
N GLY A 18 12.26 2.86 -5.98
CA GLY A 18 13.40 2.56 -5.12
C GLY A 18 13.69 1.06 -4.95
N LYS A 19 14.75 0.79 -4.19
CA LYS A 19 15.19 -0.54 -3.77
C LYS A 19 14.15 -1.19 -2.84
N GLY A 20 13.75 -2.42 -3.15
CA GLY A 20 12.71 -3.15 -2.42
C GLY A 20 11.28 -2.79 -2.83
N SER A 21 11.09 -1.98 -3.87
CA SER A 21 9.74 -1.68 -4.38
C SER A 21 9.10 -2.89 -5.06
N MET A 22 9.90 -3.85 -5.54
CA MET A 22 9.37 -5.09 -6.11
C MET A 22 9.15 -6.15 -5.02
N ARG A 23 8.02 -6.85 -5.11
CA ARG A 23 7.71 -8.00 -4.25
C ARG A 23 8.75 -9.13 -4.37
N ASP A 24 9.30 -9.33 -5.57
CA ASP A 24 10.31 -10.33 -5.87
C ASP A 24 11.71 -9.70 -5.94
N LYS A 25 12.48 -9.81 -4.84
CA LYS A 25 13.85 -9.26 -4.76
C LYS A 25 14.80 -9.80 -5.84
N LYS A 26 14.64 -11.07 -6.23
CA LYS A 26 15.44 -11.69 -7.30
C LYS A 26 15.20 -11.06 -8.68
N LYS A 27 13.95 -10.71 -8.99
CA LYS A 27 13.61 -10.04 -10.25
C LYS A 27 14.06 -8.58 -10.24
N GLU A 28 14.03 -7.96 -9.06
CA GLU A 28 14.54 -6.60 -8.86
C GLU A 28 16.01 -6.50 -9.26
N GLU A 29 16.87 -7.39 -8.73
CA GLU A 29 18.30 -7.38 -9.05
C GLU A 29 18.58 -7.67 -10.54
N GLN A 30 17.78 -8.52 -11.18
CA GLN A 30 17.91 -8.82 -12.62
C GLN A 30 17.47 -7.68 -13.54
N ASN A 31 16.59 -6.80 -13.07
CA ASN A 31 16.11 -5.65 -13.84
C ASN A 31 16.87 -4.36 -13.49
N ARG A 32 17.72 -4.38 -12.47
CA ARG A 32 18.55 -3.24 -12.09
C ARG A 32 19.50 -2.88 -13.23
N GLY A 33 19.54 -1.60 -13.58
CA GLY A 33 20.36 -1.08 -14.68
C GLY A 33 19.71 -1.15 -16.07
N LYS A 34 18.46 -1.62 -16.18
CA LYS A 34 17.69 -1.51 -17.44
C LYS A 34 17.08 -0.10 -17.57
N PRO A 35 16.86 0.40 -18.80
CA PRO A 35 16.11 1.63 -19.02
C PRO A 35 14.71 1.51 -18.39
N ASN A 36 14.24 2.58 -17.75
CA ASN A 36 13.03 2.65 -16.91
C ASN A 36 13.12 1.96 -15.53
N TRP A 37 14.24 1.31 -15.19
CA TRP A 37 14.49 0.64 -13.89
C TRP A 37 15.64 1.27 -13.09
N GLU A 38 16.10 2.44 -13.50
CA GLU A 38 17.21 3.16 -12.85
C GLU A 38 16.91 3.45 -11.37
N HIS A 39 15.64 3.73 -11.06
CA HIS A 39 15.14 3.95 -9.71
C HIS A 39 15.36 2.77 -8.76
N LEU A 40 15.66 1.55 -9.22
CA LEU A 40 15.97 0.42 -8.34
C LEU A 40 17.30 0.59 -7.59
N THR A 41 18.12 1.56 -8.01
CA THR A 41 19.38 1.90 -7.33
C THR A 41 19.16 2.88 -6.18
N ASP A 42 18.10 3.68 -6.25
CA ASP A 42 17.73 4.64 -5.22
C ASP A 42 17.13 3.96 -3.99
N GLU A 43 17.10 4.67 -2.86
CA GLU A 43 16.40 4.20 -1.66
C GLU A 43 14.88 4.09 -1.90
N LEU A 44 14.19 3.29 -1.10
CA LEU A 44 12.73 3.13 -1.20
C LEU A 44 12.04 4.48 -1.03
N HIS A 45 11.33 4.93 -2.05
CA HIS A 45 10.69 6.25 -2.08
C HIS A 45 9.31 6.20 -2.76
N VAL A 46 8.51 7.22 -2.48
CA VAL A 46 7.20 7.42 -3.10
C VAL A 46 7.30 8.59 -4.07
N LEU A 47 7.03 8.34 -5.34
CA LEU A 47 6.95 9.34 -6.39
C LEU A 47 5.51 9.80 -6.55
N LEU A 48 5.28 11.10 -6.33
CA LEU A 48 4.00 11.76 -6.54
C LEU A 48 4.06 12.59 -7.83
N THR A 49 3.13 12.36 -8.74
CA THR A 49 3.03 13.11 -10.01
C THR A 49 1.63 13.70 -10.13
N VAL A 50 1.52 14.96 -10.56
CA VAL A 50 0.24 15.62 -10.76
C VAL A 50 0.24 16.31 -12.12
N GLU A 51 -0.86 16.17 -12.86
CA GLU A 51 -1.08 16.84 -14.14
C GLU A 51 -2.27 17.79 -13.98
N ASP A 52 -1.99 19.06 -13.72
CA ASP A 52 -3.00 20.14 -13.62
C ASP A 52 -2.31 21.50 -13.85
N THR A 53 -3.09 22.57 -13.83
CA THR A 53 -2.62 23.96 -13.74
C THR A 53 -1.77 24.18 -12.48
N GLU A 54 -0.72 25.01 -12.56
CA GLU A 54 0.28 25.21 -11.49
C GLU A 54 -0.33 25.48 -10.10
N ASN A 55 -1.33 26.37 -10.04
CA ASN A 55 -2.02 26.71 -8.80
C ASN A 55 -2.76 25.52 -8.17
N ARG A 56 -3.40 24.67 -9.00
CA ARG A 56 -4.13 23.48 -8.52
C ARG A 56 -3.19 22.32 -8.24
N ALA A 57 -2.15 22.16 -9.06
CA ALA A 57 -1.11 21.16 -8.91
C ALA A 57 -0.45 21.28 -7.54
N THR A 58 -0.06 22.50 -7.14
CA THR A 58 0.57 22.75 -5.84
C THR A 58 -0.34 22.37 -4.66
N LEU A 59 -1.64 22.70 -4.75
CA LEU A 59 -2.62 22.36 -3.71
C LEU A 59 -2.86 20.83 -3.62
N LYS A 60 -3.02 20.16 -4.76
CA LYS A 60 -3.21 18.71 -4.83
C LYS A 60 -1.99 17.97 -4.30
N LEU A 61 -0.80 18.41 -4.71
CA LEU A 61 0.46 17.81 -4.30
C LEU A 61 0.68 17.97 -2.79
N ALA A 62 0.39 19.15 -2.23
CA ALA A 62 0.47 19.37 -0.78
C ALA A 62 -0.44 18.41 -0.01
N ARG A 63 -1.69 18.21 -0.46
CA ARG A 63 -2.61 17.24 0.13
C ARG A 63 -2.09 15.81 0.03
N ALA A 64 -1.62 15.40 -1.15
CA ALA A 64 -1.07 14.06 -1.35
C ALA A 64 0.16 13.80 -0.46
N VAL A 65 1.03 14.79 -0.30
CA VAL A 65 2.20 14.70 0.58
C VAL A 65 1.79 14.52 2.04
N GLU A 66 0.77 15.25 2.51
CA GLU A 66 0.29 15.13 3.88
C GLU A 66 -0.25 13.72 4.17
N GLU A 67 -1.08 13.19 3.27
CA GLU A 67 -1.65 11.84 3.40
C GLU A 67 -0.58 10.75 3.32
N VAL A 68 0.37 10.86 2.38
CA VAL A 68 1.49 9.90 2.30
C VAL A 68 2.35 9.95 3.57
N LYS A 69 2.62 11.15 4.12
CA LYS A 69 3.37 11.27 5.38
C LYS A 69 2.67 10.58 6.55
N LYS A 70 1.34 10.65 6.64
CA LYS A 70 0.56 9.92 7.65
C LYS A 70 0.75 8.41 7.52
N LEU A 71 0.83 7.89 6.29
CA LEU A 71 1.07 6.47 6.02
C LEU A 71 2.52 6.02 6.27
N LEU A 72 3.49 6.93 6.19
CA LEU A 72 4.91 6.62 6.43
C LEU A 72 5.25 6.48 7.92
N VAL A 73 4.41 6.99 8.82
CA VAL A 73 4.61 6.84 10.27
C VAL A 73 3.83 5.60 10.74
N PRO A 74 4.50 4.49 11.08
CA PRO A 74 3.82 3.33 11.61
C PRO A 74 3.19 3.69 12.96
N VAL A 75 1.88 3.45 13.11
CA VAL A 75 1.19 3.57 14.40
C VAL A 75 1.81 2.51 15.32
N GLN A 76 2.65 2.92 16.27
CA GLN A 76 3.50 2.01 17.06
C GLN A 76 2.73 1.09 18.03
N ALA A 77 1.41 1.22 18.12
CA ALA A 77 0.59 0.36 18.97
C ALA A 77 0.04 -0.82 18.18
N ASP A 78 0.49 -2.04 18.51
CA ASP A 78 0.10 -3.36 17.97
C ASP A 78 -1.41 -3.70 17.97
N GLY A 79 -2.30 -2.73 18.22
CA GLY A 79 -3.75 -2.88 18.22
C GLY A 79 -4.52 -1.88 17.35
N GLU A 80 -3.93 -0.74 17.00
CA GLU A 80 -4.65 0.44 16.48
C GLU A 80 -4.54 0.67 14.96
N ASP A 81 -3.84 -0.18 14.23
CA ASP A 81 -3.87 -0.11 12.77
C ASP A 81 -5.13 -0.79 12.21
N GLU A 82 -6.29 -0.19 12.50
CA GLU A 82 -7.60 -0.59 11.96
C GLU A 82 -7.58 -0.59 10.42
N LEU A 83 -6.83 0.33 9.82
CA LEU A 83 -6.70 0.45 8.38
C LEU A 83 -6.05 -0.81 7.80
N LYS A 84 -4.92 -1.25 8.35
CA LYS A 84 -4.23 -2.48 7.94
C LYS A 84 -5.07 -3.72 8.19
N LYS A 85 -5.79 -3.80 9.33
CA LYS A 85 -6.71 -4.92 9.62
C LYS A 85 -7.81 -5.03 8.57
N ARG A 86 -8.45 -3.91 8.21
CA ARG A 86 -9.49 -3.87 7.16
C ARG A 86 -8.93 -4.29 5.81
N GLN A 87 -7.76 -3.79 5.42
CA GLN A 87 -7.11 -4.18 4.16
C GLN A 87 -6.75 -5.67 4.11
N LEU A 88 -6.21 -6.23 5.19
CA LEU A 88 -5.89 -7.66 5.27
C LEU A 88 -7.14 -8.54 5.23
N MET A 89 -8.22 -8.10 5.88
CA MET A 89 -9.53 -8.76 5.83
C MET A 89 -10.10 -8.76 4.40
N GLU A 90 -10.18 -7.60 3.74
CA GLU A 90 -10.63 -7.50 2.35
C GLU A 90 -9.79 -8.36 1.41
N LEU A 91 -8.46 -8.33 1.58
CA LEU A 91 -7.55 -9.16 0.78
C LEU A 91 -7.78 -10.66 0.99
N ALA A 92 -8.01 -11.09 2.23
CA ALA A 92 -8.30 -12.48 2.55
C ALA A 92 -9.65 -12.93 1.98
N ILE A 93 -10.65 -12.04 1.93
CA ILE A 93 -11.95 -12.31 1.31
C ILE A 93 -11.76 -12.48 -0.21
N ILE A 94 -11.03 -11.56 -0.87
CA ILE A 94 -10.74 -11.63 -2.30
C ILE A 94 -9.99 -12.92 -2.66
N ASN A 95 -9.04 -13.34 -1.83
CA ASN A 95 -8.26 -14.56 -2.04
C ASN A 95 -8.99 -15.84 -1.59
N GLY A 96 -10.17 -15.74 -0.97
CA GLY A 96 -10.90 -16.88 -0.41
C GLY A 96 -10.20 -17.57 0.78
N THR A 97 -9.18 -16.94 1.37
CA THR A 97 -8.44 -17.45 2.53
C THR A 97 -8.93 -16.86 3.86
N TYR A 98 -10.00 -16.07 3.83
CA TYR A 98 -10.59 -15.47 5.01
C TYR A 98 -11.08 -16.57 5.96
N ARG A 99 -10.59 -16.51 7.20
CA ARG A 99 -11.00 -17.40 8.27
C ARG A 99 -11.70 -16.55 9.32
N ASP A 100 -13.01 -16.68 9.40
CA ASP A 100 -13.75 -16.13 10.53
C ASP A 100 -13.19 -16.74 11.81
N SER A 101 -12.62 -15.89 12.66
CA SER A 101 -12.21 -16.26 14.03
C SER A 101 -13.39 -16.69 14.91
N ASN A 102 -14.61 -16.78 14.36
CA ASN A 102 -15.83 -17.23 15.03
C ASN A 102 -16.20 -18.70 14.75
N THR A 103 -15.52 -19.41 13.83
CA THR A 103 -15.90 -20.80 13.48
C THR A 103 -15.25 -21.88 14.35
N LYS A 104 -14.47 -21.52 15.39
CA LYS A 104 -13.84 -22.50 16.30
C LYS A 104 -14.69 -22.99 17.47
N VAL A 105 -15.95 -22.55 17.61
CA VAL A 105 -16.87 -23.07 18.64
C VAL A 105 -17.89 -24.11 18.13
N ALA A 106 -18.00 -24.35 16.82
CA ALA A 106 -19.03 -25.25 16.27
C ALA A 106 -18.53 -26.62 15.78
N ALA A 107 -17.21 -26.87 15.68
CA ALA A 107 -16.66 -28.10 15.10
C ALA A 107 -16.09 -29.10 16.13
N ALA A 108 -16.47 -28.99 17.40
CA ALA A 108 -16.01 -29.89 18.48
C ALA A 108 -17.16 -30.54 19.28
N ALA A 109 -18.34 -30.68 18.69
CA ALA A 109 -19.45 -31.43 19.27
C ALA A 109 -20.09 -32.32 18.19
N GLY A 110 -19.57 -33.54 18.04
CA GLY A 110 -20.19 -34.50 17.11
C GLY A 110 -19.36 -35.71 16.76
N THR A 111 -18.87 -36.48 17.74
CA THR A 111 -18.65 -37.93 17.56
C THR A 111 -18.69 -38.62 18.93
N ILE A 112 -19.83 -39.23 19.25
CA ILE A 112 -19.94 -40.45 20.06
C ILE A 112 -20.80 -41.41 19.23
#